data_AF-A0A9X0UTP9-F1
#
_entry.id   AF-A0A9X0UTP9-F1
#
_cell.length_a   1.000
_cell.length_b   1.000
_cell.length_c   1.000
_cell.angle_alpha   90.00
_cell.angle_beta   90.00
_cell.angle_gamma   90.00
#
_symmetry.space_group_name_H-M   'P 1'
#
loop_
_entity.id
_entity.type
_entity.pdbx_description
1 polymer ?
#
loop_
_entity_poly.entity_id
_entity_poly.type
_entity_poly.pdbx_seq_one_letter_code
_entity_poly.pdbx_strand_id
1 'polypeptide(L)'
;MMISTESLSALNASMMMSSREIAHVTGITHGEVKRLVKSLETAQRLSQPLTVNLYEHQGEVRQEFHLNKRDSLLAVARLSPGFTAELLDLWQQREQFTHLPDFTNPAEAARAWAEQFEQRRAAEQQLALSAPKAEFFDRFVEIEDSLGFRQLCKMLKVKETEFREFLLERNIMYREKGTLAPQQHHIQAGYFTLRSGRGENQHAFSQARFTAKGVKWVASLWAGHLSAQPKGVAA
;
A
#
# COMPACT_ATOMS: atom_id res chain seq x y z
N MET A 1 -13.73 -10.39 -6.17
CA MET A 1 -12.50 -9.59 -6.26
C MET A 1 -12.71 -8.53 -7.33
N MET A 2 -12.65 -7.25 -6.98
CA MET A 2 -12.53 -6.19 -7.99
C MET A 2 -11.04 -6.06 -8.29
N ILE A 3 -10.62 -6.53 -9.46
CA ILE A 3 -9.29 -6.22 -9.98
C ILE A 3 -9.30 -4.71 -10.16
N SER A 4 -8.49 -3.99 -9.37
CA SER A 4 -8.37 -2.54 -9.47
C SER A 4 -8.09 -2.17 -10.93
N THR A 5 -8.83 -1.21 -11.48
CA THR A 5 -8.69 -0.75 -12.88
C THR A 5 -7.26 -0.32 -13.20
N GLU A 6 -6.51 0.13 -12.18
CA GLU A 6 -5.08 0.46 -12.23
C GLU A 6 -4.17 -0.76 -12.45
N SER A 7 -4.50 -1.91 -11.86
CA SER A 7 -3.75 -3.15 -12.10
C SER A 7 -4.02 -3.69 -13.50
N LEU A 8 -5.26 -3.54 -13.98
CA LEU A 8 -5.68 -3.92 -15.33
C LEU A 8 -5.02 -3.04 -16.40
N SER A 9 -4.88 -1.74 -16.16
CA SER A 9 -4.16 -0.83 -17.06
C SER A 9 -2.65 -1.07 -17.08
N ALA A 10 -2.04 -1.39 -15.93
CA ALA A 10 -0.63 -1.78 -15.85
C ALA A 10 -0.34 -3.11 -16.57
N LEU A 11 -1.21 -4.11 -16.42
CA LEU A 11 -1.15 -5.37 -17.17
C LEU A 11 -1.28 -5.11 -18.68
N ASN A 12 -2.24 -4.29 -19.10
CA ASN A 12 -2.39 -3.92 -20.51
C ASN A 12 -1.18 -3.16 -21.06
N ALA A 13 -0.54 -2.28 -20.27
CA ALA A 13 0.69 -1.60 -20.66
C ALA A 13 1.86 -2.58 -20.83
N SER A 14 1.98 -3.58 -19.94
CA SER A 14 2.97 -4.68 -20.08
C SER A 14 2.71 -5.57 -21.31
N MET A 15 1.45 -5.63 -21.74
CA MET A 15 1.00 -6.39 -22.90
C MET A 15 0.97 -5.56 -24.19
N MET A 16 1.49 -4.33 -24.19
CA MET A 16 1.65 -3.51 -25.39
C MET A 16 3.13 -3.44 -25.80
N MET A 17 3.38 -3.26 -27.10
CA MET A 17 4.72 -3.08 -27.64
C MET A 17 4.94 -1.62 -28.01
N SER A 18 6.06 -1.05 -27.58
CA SER A 18 6.35 0.35 -27.83
C SER A 18 6.95 0.56 -29.22
N SER A 19 6.78 1.76 -29.79
CA SER A 19 7.41 2.14 -31.06
C SER A 19 8.94 2.13 -30.99
N ARG A 20 9.53 2.22 -29.79
CA ARG A 20 10.97 2.06 -29.59
C ARG A 20 11.40 0.60 -29.63
N GLU A 21 10.60 -0.30 -29.05
CA GLU A 21 10.86 -1.74 -29.14
C GLU A 21 10.80 -2.20 -30.60
N ILE A 22 9.80 -1.73 -31.36
CA ILE A 22 9.72 -2.02 -32.81
C ILE A 22 10.95 -1.49 -33.55
N ALA A 23 11.41 -0.28 -33.23
CA ALA A 23 12.62 0.30 -33.79
C ALA A 23 13.86 -0.57 -33.47
N HIS A 24 13.97 -1.05 -32.24
CA HIS A 24 15.06 -1.93 -31.81
C HIS A 24 15.04 -3.27 -32.56
N VAL A 25 13.88 -3.92 -32.69
CA VAL A 25 13.74 -5.21 -33.37
C VAL A 25 14.03 -5.09 -34.87
N THR A 26 13.50 -4.05 -35.52
CA THR A 26 13.63 -3.89 -36.98
C THR A 26 14.92 -3.20 -37.42
N GLY A 27 15.69 -2.62 -36.50
CA GLY A 27 16.86 -1.79 -36.79
C GLY A 27 16.54 -0.43 -37.44
N ILE A 28 15.26 -0.07 -37.54
CA ILE A 28 14.78 1.18 -38.16
C ILE A 28 14.80 2.32 -37.13
N THR A 29 14.97 3.56 -37.59
CA THR A 29 15.00 4.70 -36.67
C THR A 29 13.64 4.91 -36.00
N HIS A 30 13.65 5.27 -34.71
CA HIS A 30 12.40 5.54 -33.96
C HIS A 30 11.52 6.61 -34.63
N GLY A 31 12.13 7.60 -35.28
CA GLY A 31 11.42 8.63 -36.03
C GLY A 31 10.61 8.08 -37.20
N GLU A 32 11.15 7.13 -37.97
CA GLU A 32 10.45 6.50 -39.09
C GLU A 32 9.31 5.61 -38.61
N VAL A 33 9.53 4.83 -37.55
CA VAL A 33 8.47 4.04 -36.92
C VAL A 33 7.32 4.95 -36.48
N LYS A 34 7.63 6.06 -35.81
CA LYS A 34 6.61 7.05 -35.38
C LYS A 34 5.85 7.67 -36.54
N ARG A 35 6.52 8.01 -37.65
CA ARG A 35 5.86 8.56 -38.84
C ARG A 35 4.88 7.56 -39.43
N LEU A 36 5.27 6.29 -39.56
CA LEU A 36 4.37 5.27 -40.07
C LEU A 36 3.16 5.09 -39.15
N VAL A 37 3.38 4.99 -37.84
CA VAL A 37 2.29 4.79 -36.87
C VAL A 37 1.27 5.92 -36.95
N LYS A 38 1.71 7.19 -37.04
CA LYS A 38 0.82 8.33 -37.28
C LYS A 38 0.09 8.26 -38.62
N SER A 39 0.75 7.76 -39.67
CA SER A 39 0.12 7.55 -40.97
C SER A 39 -0.97 6.48 -40.90
N LEU A 40 -0.73 5.38 -40.18
CA LEU A 40 -1.72 4.31 -39.93
C LEU A 40 -2.92 4.82 -39.13
N GLU A 41 -2.68 5.66 -38.13
CA GLU A 41 -3.71 6.33 -37.36
C GLU A 41 -4.56 7.26 -38.23
N THR A 42 -3.91 8.13 -39.02
CA THR A 42 -4.58 9.06 -39.94
C THR A 42 -5.44 8.32 -40.98
N ALA A 43 -4.96 7.16 -41.44
CA ALA A 43 -5.68 6.29 -42.36
C ALA A 43 -6.74 5.40 -41.69
N GLN A 44 -6.96 5.53 -40.38
CA GLN A 44 -7.88 4.71 -39.58
C GLN A 44 -7.67 3.20 -39.75
N ARG A 45 -6.41 2.75 -39.88
CA ARG A 45 -6.07 1.33 -40.03
C ARG A 45 -5.65 0.65 -38.73
N LEU A 46 -5.48 1.43 -37.66
CA LEU A 46 -5.23 0.92 -36.32
C LEU A 46 -6.53 0.38 -35.71
N SER A 47 -6.40 -0.66 -34.90
CA SER A 47 -7.52 -1.30 -34.23
C SER A 47 -8.05 -0.51 -33.02
N GLN A 48 -7.22 0.35 -32.44
CA GLN A 48 -7.53 1.18 -31.27
C GLN A 48 -6.89 2.56 -31.40
N PRO A 49 -7.41 3.58 -30.68
CA PRO A 49 -6.78 4.89 -30.60
C PRO A 49 -5.33 4.82 -30.10
N LEU A 50 -4.46 5.67 -30.64
CA LEU A 50 -3.05 5.62 -30.32
C LEU A 50 -2.78 6.08 -28.88
N THR A 51 -2.09 5.23 -28.11
CA THR A 51 -1.68 5.58 -26.75
C THR A 51 -0.29 6.21 -26.79
N VAL A 52 -0.19 7.47 -26.32
CA VAL A 52 1.05 8.24 -26.30
C VAL A 52 1.62 8.26 -24.89
N ASN A 53 2.86 7.79 -24.75
CA ASN A 53 3.62 7.86 -23.50
C ASN A 53 4.84 8.77 -23.66
N LEU A 54 5.25 9.39 -22.55
CA LEU A 54 6.43 10.25 -22.47
C LEU A 54 7.55 9.49 -21.76
N TYR A 55 8.75 9.59 -22.31
CA TYR A 55 9.95 9.01 -21.72
C TYR A 55 11.12 9.99 -21.80
N GLU A 56 12.04 9.91 -20.84
CA GLU A 56 13.25 10.73 -20.86
C GLU A 56 14.37 10.00 -21.62
N HIS A 57 15.04 10.72 -22.51
CA HIS A 57 16.20 10.23 -23.23
C HIS A 57 17.23 11.35 -23.37
N GLN A 58 18.42 11.14 -22.81
CA GLN A 58 19.52 12.11 -22.85
C GLN A 58 19.12 13.51 -22.31
N GLY A 59 18.26 13.55 -21.29
CA GLY A 59 17.77 14.80 -20.69
C GLY A 59 16.63 15.48 -21.47
N GLU A 60 16.17 14.89 -22.58
CA GLU A 60 15.01 15.37 -23.34
C GLU A 60 13.80 14.46 -23.14
N VAL A 61 12.62 15.06 -22.94
CA VAL A 61 11.35 14.34 -22.90
C VAL A 61 10.91 14.04 -24.33
N ARG A 62 10.80 12.75 -24.69
CA ARG A 62 10.38 12.27 -26.00
C ARG A 62 9.09 11.46 -25.90
N GLN A 63 8.34 11.44 -26.99
CA GLN A 63 7.10 10.68 -27.11
C GLN A 63 7.36 9.31 -27.72
N GLU A 64 6.74 8.28 -27.16
CA GLU A 64 6.62 6.93 -27.74
C GLU A 64 5.15 6.52 -27.87
N PHE A 65 4.90 5.52 -28.70
CA PHE A 65 3.56 5.02 -28.98
C PHE A 65 3.47 3.57 -28.56
N HIS A 66 2.37 3.20 -27.90
CA HIS A 66 2.10 1.82 -27.52
C HIS A 66 1.09 1.20 -28.48
N LEU A 67 1.44 0.05 -29.02
CA LEU A 67 0.65 -0.70 -29.99
C LEU A 67 0.32 -2.07 -29.41
N ASN A 68 -0.89 -2.55 -29.69
CA ASN A 68 -1.24 -3.94 -29.39
C ASN A 68 -0.58 -4.90 -30.39
N LYS A 69 -0.75 -6.21 -30.17
CA LYS A 69 -0.18 -7.26 -31.02
C LYS A 69 -0.51 -7.10 -32.49
N ARG A 70 -1.78 -6.82 -32.81
CA ARG A 70 -2.23 -6.64 -34.21
C ARG A 70 -1.56 -5.43 -34.86
N ASP A 71 -1.60 -4.28 -34.20
CA ASP A 71 -1.16 -3.02 -34.79
C ASP A 71 0.37 -2.93 -34.88
N SER A 72 1.09 -3.54 -33.94
CA SER A 72 2.56 -3.70 -34.02
C SER A 72 2.97 -4.61 -35.18
N LEU A 73 2.27 -5.74 -35.39
CA LEU A 73 2.49 -6.61 -36.55
C LEU A 73 2.19 -5.88 -37.87
N LEU A 74 1.11 -5.09 -37.93
CA LEU A 74 0.77 -4.27 -39.09
C LEU A 74 1.86 -3.23 -39.39
N ALA A 75 2.40 -2.59 -38.35
CA ALA A 75 3.48 -1.62 -38.50
C ALA A 75 4.75 -2.27 -39.07
N VAL A 76 5.17 -3.41 -38.53
CA VAL A 76 6.35 -4.15 -39.01
C VAL A 76 6.13 -4.69 -40.42
N ALA A 77 4.95 -5.25 -40.71
CA ALA A 77 4.62 -5.74 -42.06
C ALA A 77 4.69 -4.66 -43.15
N ARG A 78 4.61 -3.37 -42.78
CA ARG A 78 4.82 -2.26 -43.73
C ARG A 78 6.22 -1.70 -43.74
N LEU A 79 6.88 -1.64 -42.58
CA LEU A 79 8.24 -1.12 -42.48
C LEU A 79 9.27 -2.10 -43.01
N SER A 80 9.22 -3.33 -42.51
CA SER A 80 10.18 -4.37 -42.79
C SER A 80 9.53 -5.75 -42.64
N PRO A 81 8.89 -6.26 -43.72
CA PRO A 81 8.21 -7.55 -43.70
C PRO A 81 9.12 -8.73 -43.28
N GLY A 82 10.44 -8.60 -43.46
CA GLY A 82 11.41 -9.63 -43.07
C GLY A 82 11.45 -9.90 -41.56
N PHE A 83 11.04 -8.94 -40.73
CA PHE A 83 11.05 -9.06 -39.26
C PHE A 83 9.68 -9.48 -38.69
N THR A 84 8.68 -9.78 -39.54
CA THR A 84 7.33 -10.15 -39.06
C THR A 84 7.35 -11.45 -38.25
N ALA A 85 8.15 -12.45 -38.64
CA ALA A 85 8.28 -13.70 -37.89
C ALA A 85 8.93 -13.48 -36.52
N GLU A 86 10.03 -12.74 -36.47
CA GLU A 86 10.73 -12.41 -35.22
C GLU A 86 9.84 -11.61 -34.26
N LEU A 87 9.08 -10.63 -34.77
CA LEU A 87 8.13 -9.89 -33.95
C LEU A 87 7.01 -10.80 -33.41
N LEU A 88 6.54 -11.76 -34.23
CA LEU A 88 5.53 -12.71 -33.81
C LEU A 88 6.05 -13.62 -32.68
N ASP A 89 7.29 -14.10 -32.79
CA ASP A 89 7.93 -14.93 -31.76
C ASP A 89 8.10 -14.15 -30.45
N LEU A 90 8.51 -12.88 -30.51
CA LEU A 90 8.58 -11.99 -29.35
C LEU A 90 7.22 -11.83 -28.66
N TRP A 91 6.13 -11.70 -29.43
CA TRP A 91 4.79 -11.65 -28.88
C TRP A 91 4.35 -12.96 -28.23
N GLN A 92 4.67 -14.10 -28.86
CA GLN A 92 4.38 -15.42 -28.27
C GLN A 92 5.11 -15.60 -26.93
N GLN A 93 6.38 -15.19 -26.83
CA GLN A 93 7.12 -15.21 -25.57
C GLN A 93 6.48 -14.32 -24.51
N ARG A 94 6.06 -13.09 -24.87
CA ARG A 94 5.35 -12.19 -23.94
C ARG A 94 4.03 -12.77 -23.43
N GLU A 95 3.30 -13.47 -24.28
CA GLU A 95 2.05 -14.15 -23.90
C GLU A 95 2.31 -15.33 -22.96
N GLN A 96 3.40 -16.07 -23.13
CA GLN A 96 3.77 -17.18 -22.23
C GLN A 96 4.03 -16.73 -20.78
N PHE A 97 4.61 -15.53 -20.58
CA PHE A 97 4.78 -14.96 -19.24
C PHE A 97 3.47 -14.45 -18.63
N THR A 98 2.43 -14.28 -19.43
CA THR A 98 1.09 -13.92 -18.97
C THR A 98 0.33 -15.21 -18.68
N HIS A 99 0.72 -15.92 -17.63
CA HIS A 99 0.05 -17.14 -17.17
C HIS A 99 -1.38 -16.83 -16.66
N LEU A 100 -2.29 -16.58 -17.58
CA LEU A 100 -3.71 -16.82 -17.33
C LEU A 100 -3.93 -18.33 -17.53
N PRO A 101 -4.51 -19.05 -16.54
CA PRO A 101 -4.82 -20.46 -16.72
C PRO A 101 -5.72 -20.65 -17.94
N ASP A 102 -5.50 -21.73 -18.69
CA ASP A 102 -6.33 -22.07 -19.84
C ASP A 102 -7.74 -22.45 -19.34
N PHE A 103 -8.66 -21.49 -19.35
CA PHE A 103 -10.05 -21.69 -18.96
C PHE A 103 -10.83 -22.58 -19.94
N THR A 104 -10.23 -22.98 -21.06
CA THR A 104 -10.79 -23.98 -22.00
C THR A 104 -10.68 -25.39 -21.43
N ASN A 105 -9.78 -25.63 -20.47
CA ASN A 105 -9.65 -26.90 -19.77
C ASN A 105 -10.35 -26.86 -18.40
N PRO A 106 -11.52 -27.52 -18.23
CA PRO A 106 -12.28 -27.46 -16.98
C PRO A 106 -11.53 -28.04 -15.77
N ALA A 107 -10.58 -28.95 -15.98
CA ALA A 107 -9.79 -29.54 -14.89
C ALA A 107 -8.76 -28.56 -14.32
N GLU A 108 -8.14 -27.72 -15.17
CA GLU A 108 -7.19 -26.70 -14.73
C GLU A 108 -7.91 -25.51 -14.09
N ALA A 109 -9.06 -25.11 -14.62
CA ALA A 109 -9.91 -24.10 -14.02
C ALA A 109 -10.37 -24.49 -12.60
N ALA A 110 -10.75 -25.76 -12.39
CA ALA A 110 -11.14 -26.26 -11.07
C ALA A 110 -9.98 -26.25 -10.07
N ARG A 111 -8.76 -26.60 -10.51
CA ARG A 111 -7.56 -26.55 -9.66
C ARG A 111 -7.19 -25.11 -9.26
N ALA A 112 -7.21 -24.19 -10.21
CA ALA A 112 -6.95 -22.77 -9.93
C ALA A 112 -7.99 -22.17 -8.97
N TRP A 113 -9.26 -22.57 -9.10
CA TRP A 113 -10.31 -22.15 -8.19
C TRP A 113 -10.10 -22.69 -6.77
N ALA A 114 -9.71 -23.97 -6.64
CA ALA A 114 -9.43 -24.57 -5.34
C ALA A 114 -8.27 -23.84 -4.61
N GLU A 115 -7.18 -23.56 -5.33
CA GLU A 115 -6.04 -22.83 -4.77
C GLU A 115 -6.42 -21.40 -4.32
N GLN A 116 -7.18 -20.68 -5.14
CA GLN A 116 -7.71 -19.36 -4.79
C GLN A 116 -8.62 -19.40 -3.56
N PHE A 117 -9.46 -20.44 -3.44
CA PHE A 117 -10.35 -20.61 -2.30
C PHE A 117 -9.55 -20.87 -1.01
N GLU A 118 -8.53 -21.72 -1.06
CA GLU A 118 -7.66 -22.00 0.08
C GLU A 118 -6.88 -20.77 0.54
N GLN A 119 -6.31 -20.01 -0.39
CA GLN A 119 -5.63 -18.75 -0.09
C GLN A 119 -6.58 -17.74 0.57
N ARG A 120 -7.79 -17.59 0.03
CA ARG A 120 -8.80 -16.71 0.61
C ARG A 120 -9.19 -17.14 2.02
N ARG A 121 -9.39 -18.44 2.23
CA ARG A 121 -9.73 -19.00 3.54
C ARG A 121 -8.61 -18.76 4.55
N ALA A 122 -7.36 -18.94 4.17
CA ALA A 122 -6.21 -18.68 5.03
C ALA A 122 -6.10 -17.18 5.41
N ALA A 123 -6.32 -16.28 4.45
CA ALA A 123 -6.35 -14.84 4.70
C ALA A 123 -7.54 -14.42 5.61
N GLU A 124 -8.73 -14.98 5.37
CA GLU A 124 -9.90 -14.76 6.23
C GLU A 124 -9.68 -15.27 7.66
N GLN A 125 -9.01 -16.42 7.83
CA GLN A 125 -8.63 -16.92 9.16
C GLN A 125 -7.63 -16.01 9.87
N GLN A 126 -6.62 -15.49 9.15
CA GLN A 126 -5.70 -14.50 9.72
C GLN A 126 -6.41 -13.21 10.15
N LEU A 127 -7.36 -12.74 9.33
CA LEU A 127 -8.21 -11.60 9.67
C LEU A 127 -9.10 -11.87 10.89
N ALA A 128 -9.71 -13.06 10.97
CA ALA A 128 -10.54 -13.45 12.11
C ALA A 128 -9.74 -13.52 13.43
N LEU A 129 -8.48 -13.96 13.40
CA LEU A 129 -7.58 -13.91 14.55
C LEU A 129 -7.21 -12.47 14.96
N SER A 130 -7.24 -11.53 14.00
CA SER A 130 -6.97 -10.11 14.25
C SER A 130 -8.22 -9.29 14.63
N ALA A 131 -9.43 -9.78 14.33
CA ALA A 131 -10.71 -9.13 14.63
C ALA A 131 -10.90 -8.76 16.13
N PRO A 132 -10.58 -9.61 17.12
CA PRO A 132 -10.72 -9.21 18.53
C PRO A 132 -9.72 -8.14 18.96
N LYS A 133 -8.61 -7.94 18.23
CA LYS A 133 -7.71 -6.80 18.46
C LYS A 133 -8.34 -5.51 17.93
N ALA A 134 -8.89 -5.53 16.71
CA ALA A 134 -9.47 -4.34 16.08
C ALA A 134 -10.72 -3.81 16.81
N GLU A 135 -11.67 -4.69 17.19
CA GLU A 135 -12.89 -4.27 17.89
C GLU A 135 -12.63 -3.70 19.29
N PHE A 136 -11.57 -4.15 19.97
CA PHE A 136 -11.12 -3.53 21.21
C PHE A 136 -10.72 -2.07 20.94
N PHE A 137 -9.96 -1.81 19.87
CA PHE A 137 -9.42 -0.49 19.53
C PHE A 137 -10.43 0.53 18.97
N ASP A 138 -11.47 0.09 18.25
CA ASP A 138 -12.47 1.03 17.70
C ASP A 138 -13.37 1.63 18.79
N ARG A 139 -13.57 0.92 19.91
CA ARG A 139 -14.26 1.45 21.10
C ARG A 139 -13.50 2.61 21.78
N PHE A 140 -12.22 2.80 21.48
CA PHE A 140 -11.41 3.92 21.99
C PHE A 140 -11.54 5.19 21.15
N VAL A 141 -12.13 5.13 19.95
CA VAL A 141 -12.14 6.23 18.96
C VAL A 141 -13.26 7.25 19.23
N GLU A 142 -14.30 6.90 19.98
CA GLU A 142 -15.45 7.78 20.26
C GLU A 142 -15.23 8.77 21.42
N ILE A 143 -14.08 8.75 22.09
CA ILE A 143 -13.82 9.69 23.20
C ILE A 143 -13.28 11.01 22.62
N GLU A 144 -14.16 11.98 22.38
CA GLU A 144 -13.79 13.35 21.98
C GLU A 144 -12.93 14.07 23.04
N ASP A 145 -13.02 13.65 24.32
CA ASP A 145 -12.30 14.26 25.43
C ASP A 145 -10.96 13.58 25.75
N SER A 146 -9.90 14.40 25.86
CA SER A 146 -8.59 13.95 26.33
C SER A 146 -8.68 13.28 27.72
N LEU A 147 -8.17 12.05 27.87
CA LEU A 147 -8.26 11.26 29.10
C LEU A 147 -7.14 11.60 30.09
N GLY A 148 -7.47 11.62 31.39
CA GLY A 148 -6.47 11.70 32.46
C GLY A 148 -5.80 10.36 32.76
N PHE A 149 -4.62 10.38 33.39
CA PHE A 149 -3.84 9.17 33.74
C PHE A 149 -4.64 8.10 34.50
N ARG A 150 -5.36 8.50 35.56
CA ARG A 150 -6.19 7.59 36.36
C ARG A 150 -7.37 7.02 35.57
N GLN A 151 -7.99 7.83 34.71
CA GLN A 151 -9.10 7.39 33.86
C GLN A 151 -8.63 6.34 32.86
N LEU A 152 -7.45 6.54 32.26
CA LEU A 152 -6.82 5.56 31.37
C LEU A 152 -6.51 4.24 32.09
N CYS A 153 -5.94 4.30 33.31
CA CYS A 153 -5.64 3.09 34.09
C CYS A 153 -6.91 2.31 34.45
N LYS A 154 -7.98 3.00 34.87
CA LYS A 154 -9.28 2.37 35.17
C LYS A 154 -9.90 1.73 33.93
N MET A 155 -9.77 2.38 32.78
CA MET A 155 -10.29 1.87 31.50
C MET A 155 -9.54 0.61 31.04
N LEU A 156 -8.22 0.61 31.12
CA LEU A 156 -7.37 -0.52 30.76
C LEU A 156 -7.36 -1.65 31.81
N LYS A 157 -7.97 -1.42 32.98
CA LYS A 157 -7.95 -2.32 34.15
C LYS A 157 -6.52 -2.67 34.60
N VAL A 158 -5.62 -1.69 34.61
CA VAL A 158 -4.20 -1.85 34.99
C VAL A 158 -3.94 -1.16 36.33
N LYS A 159 -3.02 -1.70 37.13
CA LYS A 159 -2.55 -1.03 38.36
C LYS A 159 -1.76 0.23 38.01
N GLU A 160 -2.12 1.35 38.66
CA GLU A 160 -1.49 2.67 38.39
C GLU A 160 0.04 2.64 38.56
N THR A 161 0.56 1.84 39.49
CA THR A 161 2.01 1.71 39.76
C THR A 161 2.75 1.03 38.60
N GLU A 162 2.26 -0.13 38.15
CA GLU A 162 2.86 -0.91 37.05
C GLU A 162 2.84 -0.11 35.74
N PHE A 163 1.73 0.59 35.48
CA PHE A 163 1.60 1.43 34.29
C PHE A 163 2.52 2.66 34.36
N ARG A 164 2.73 3.23 35.55
CA ARG A 164 3.66 4.35 35.74
C ARG A 164 5.11 3.92 35.51
N GLU A 165 5.51 2.77 36.03
CA GLU A 165 6.86 2.23 35.83
C GLU A 165 7.13 1.97 34.35
N PHE A 166 6.19 1.35 33.65
CA PHE A 166 6.27 1.13 32.21
C PHE A 166 6.48 2.40 31.37
N LEU A 167 5.75 3.48 31.69
CA LEU A 167 5.91 4.76 30.98
C LEU A 167 7.27 5.41 31.26
N LEU A 168 7.84 5.19 32.46
CA LEU A 168 9.16 5.69 32.84
C LEU A 168 10.28 4.86 32.18
N GLU A 169 10.17 3.53 32.19
CA GLU A 169 11.14 2.62 31.58
C GLU A 169 11.29 2.84 30.07
N ARG A 170 10.16 3.06 29.38
CA ARG A 170 10.14 3.38 27.94
C ARG A 170 10.42 4.83 27.62
N ASN A 171 10.73 5.64 28.64
CA ASN A 171 11.02 7.07 28.51
C ASN A 171 9.89 7.86 27.82
N ILE A 172 8.64 7.44 27.97
CA ILE A 172 7.46 8.10 27.38
C ILE A 172 7.06 9.31 28.24
N MET A 173 7.19 9.15 29.56
CA MET A 173 7.03 10.20 30.56
C MET A 173 8.24 10.24 31.48
N TYR A 174 8.45 11.38 32.13
CA TYR A 174 9.45 11.57 33.17
C TYR A 174 8.83 12.25 34.39
N ARG A 175 9.56 12.21 35.51
CA ARG A 175 9.13 12.89 36.75
C ARG A 175 9.68 14.30 36.77
N GLU A 176 8.79 15.29 36.75
CA GLU A 176 9.13 16.69 36.93
C GLU A 176 8.46 17.22 38.20
N LYS A 177 9.26 17.61 39.20
CA LYS A 177 8.78 18.13 40.50
C LYS A 177 7.67 17.28 41.15
N GLY A 178 7.80 15.95 41.07
CA GLY A 178 6.81 15.00 41.62
C GLY A 178 5.57 14.73 40.75
N THR A 179 5.43 15.41 39.61
CA THR A 179 4.34 15.22 38.64
C THR A 179 4.86 14.51 37.38
N LEU A 180 4.04 13.64 36.78
CA LEU A 180 4.38 12.96 35.53
C LEU A 180 4.18 13.92 34.35
N ALA A 181 5.26 14.17 33.60
CA ALA A 181 5.26 14.98 32.40
C ALA A 181 5.65 14.13 31.17
N PRO A 182 4.93 14.25 30.04
CA PRO A 182 5.29 13.58 28.80
C PRO A 182 6.48 14.26 28.13
N GLN A 183 7.27 13.49 27.38
CA GLN A 183 8.34 14.06 26.58
C GLN A 183 7.83 14.94 25.44
N GLN A 184 8.62 15.96 25.08
CA GLN A 184 8.27 16.91 24.02
C GLN A 184 8.04 16.24 22.67
N HIS A 185 8.80 15.19 22.33
CA HIS A 185 8.65 14.45 21.09
C HIS A 185 7.26 13.77 20.98
N HIS A 186 6.73 13.24 22.08
CA HIS A 186 5.40 12.60 22.10
C HIS A 186 4.25 13.61 22.13
N ILE A 187 4.48 14.81 22.65
CA ILE A 187 3.54 15.94 22.54
C ILE A 187 3.45 16.41 21.09
N GLN A 188 4.60 16.60 20.41
CA GLN A 188 4.66 16.99 19.00
C GLN A 188 4.03 15.94 18.06
N ALA A 189 4.17 14.65 18.39
CA ALA A 189 3.53 13.56 17.65
C ALA A 189 1.99 13.49 17.84
N GLY A 190 1.43 14.31 18.74
CA GLY A 190 -0.01 14.42 19.00
C GLY A 190 -0.57 13.35 19.93
N TYR A 191 0.28 12.65 20.69
CA TYR A 191 -0.15 11.62 21.65
C TYR A 191 -0.61 12.22 22.99
N PHE A 192 -0.07 13.39 23.34
CA PHE A 192 -0.37 14.08 24.60
C PHE A 192 -0.78 15.52 24.37
N THR A 193 -1.71 16.01 25.18
CA THR A 193 -2.06 17.43 25.29
C THR A 193 -1.80 17.90 26.71
N LEU A 194 -1.19 19.07 26.87
CA LEU A 194 -1.05 19.70 28.18
C LEU A 194 -2.22 20.63 28.39
N ARG A 195 -3.08 20.33 29.37
CA ARG A 195 -4.12 21.24 29.80
C ARG A 195 -3.58 22.05 30.96
N SER A 196 -3.35 23.33 30.69
CA SER A 196 -2.99 24.32 31.70
C SER A 196 -4.27 24.97 32.24
N GLY A 197 -4.43 24.99 33.56
CA GLY A 197 -5.57 25.59 34.23
C GLY A 197 -5.14 26.35 35.48
N ARG A 198 -5.99 27.25 35.98
CA ARG A 198 -5.81 27.89 37.27
C ARG A 198 -6.75 27.19 38.26
N GLY A 199 -6.20 26.52 39.26
CA GLY A 199 -7.01 25.88 40.29
C GLY A 199 -7.71 26.92 41.17
N GLU A 200 -8.69 26.49 41.97
CA GLU A 200 -9.36 27.37 42.96
C GLU A 200 -8.38 28.13 43.86
N ASN A 201 -7.21 27.54 44.11
CA ASN A 201 -6.12 28.13 44.90
C ASN A 201 -5.19 29.09 44.10
N GLN A 202 -5.62 29.60 42.95
CA GLN A 202 -4.88 30.50 42.04
C GLN A 202 -3.52 30.00 41.50
N HIS A 203 -3.06 28.81 41.88
CA HIS A 203 -1.87 28.18 41.30
C HIS A 203 -2.16 27.66 39.89
N ALA A 204 -1.28 28.00 38.95
CA ALA A 204 -1.29 27.43 37.61
C ALA A 204 -0.84 25.96 37.70
N PHE A 205 -1.71 25.05 37.28
CA PHE A 205 -1.37 23.64 37.13
C PHE A 205 -1.31 23.31 35.64
N SER A 206 -0.33 22.49 35.26
CA SER A 206 -0.26 21.89 33.93
C SER A 206 -0.36 20.38 34.10
N GLN A 207 -1.39 19.79 33.51
CA GLN A 207 -1.62 18.36 33.56
C GLN A 207 -1.63 17.77 32.17
N ALA A 208 -0.84 16.71 31.97
CA ALA A 208 -0.84 15.96 30.73
C ALA A 208 -2.09 15.09 30.60
N ARG A 209 -2.68 15.10 29.41
CA ARG A 209 -3.81 14.26 29.02
C ARG A 209 -3.49 13.48 27.76
N PHE A 210 -4.07 12.29 27.67
CA PHE A 210 -3.90 11.38 26.55
C PHE A 210 -4.96 11.70 25.49
N THR A 211 -4.53 11.93 24.25
CA THR A 211 -5.46 12.06 23.11
C THR A 211 -5.96 10.67 22.69
N ALA A 212 -7.03 10.58 21.90
CA ALA A 212 -7.49 9.30 21.34
C ALA A 212 -6.35 8.53 20.62
N LYS A 213 -5.51 9.27 19.88
CA LYS A 213 -4.31 8.73 19.22
C LYS A 213 -3.26 8.24 20.24
N GLY A 214 -3.03 8.99 21.32
CA GLY A 214 -2.12 8.62 22.40
C GLY A 214 -2.58 7.39 23.18
N VAL A 215 -3.88 7.28 23.45
CA VAL A 215 -4.47 6.11 24.12
C VAL A 215 -4.27 4.86 23.26
N LYS A 216 -4.56 4.92 21.95
CA LYS A 216 -4.35 3.80 21.02
C LYS A 216 -2.89 3.36 21.00
N TRP A 217 -1.97 4.31 20.94
CA TRP A 217 -0.54 4.05 20.89
C TRP A 217 -0.02 3.42 22.19
N VAL A 218 -0.37 3.98 23.35
CA VAL A 218 0.08 3.45 24.64
C VAL A 218 -0.57 2.10 24.97
N ALA A 219 -1.85 1.90 24.61
CA ALA A 219 -2.53 0.62 24.80
C ALA A 219 -1.93 -0.50 23.96
N SER A 220 -1.54 -0.24 22.70
CA SER A 220 -0.87 -1.26 21.86
C SER A 220 0.52 -1.62 22.40
N LEU A 221 1.29 -0.61 22.84
CA LEU A 221 2.60 -0.82 23.46
C LEU A 221 2.50 -1.62 24.76
N TRP A 222 1.49 -1.32 25.59
CA TRP A 222 1.22 -2.06 26.81
C TRP A 222 0.80 -3.52 26.54
N ALA A 223 -0.07 -3.74 25.55
CA ALA A 223 -0.45 -5.10 25.14
C ALA A 223 0.76 -5.92 24.65
N GLY A 224 1.67 -5.31 23.88
CA GLY A 224 2.93 -5.94 23.47
C GLY A 224 3.87 -6.22 24.64
N HIS A 225 3.90 -5.36 25.65
CA HIS A 225 4.66 -5.59 26.88
C HIS A 225 4.10 -6.75 27.71
N LEU A 226 2.77 -6.86 27.82
CA LEU A 226 2.11 -7.99 28.48
C LEU A 226 2.35 -9.33 27.78
N SER A 227 2.45 -9.34 26.45
CA SER A 227 2.79 -10.55 25.69
C SER A 227 4.27 -10.92 25.80
N ALA A 228 5.14 -9.94 26.06
CA ALA A 228 6.57 -10.12 26.21
C ALA A 228 6.98 -10.51 27.65
N GLN A 229 6.15 -10.16 28.65
CA GLN A 229 6.33 -10.66 30.01
C GLN A 229 5.76 -12.09 30.11
N PRO A 230 6.58 -13.12 30.38
CA PRO A 230 6.06 -14.45 30.66
C PRO A 230 5.19 -14.37 31.91
N LYS A 231 3.94 -14.87 31.83
CA LYS A 231 3.08 -15.06 33.01
C LYS A 231 3.84 -15.86 34.06
N GLY A 232 4.32 -15.17 35.08
CA GLY A 232 5.06 -15.78 36.17
C GLY A 232 5.24 -14.81 37.30
N VAL A 233 4.15 -14.40 37.96
CA VAL A 233 4.00 -14.37 39.42
C VAL A 233 2.49 -14.38 39.72
N ALA A 234 1.93 -15.59 39.83
CA ALA A 234 0.82 -15.80 40.74
C ALA A 234 1.43 -15.98 42.14
N ALA A 235 1.15 -15.05 43.04
CA ALA A 235 1.27 -15.21 44.48
C ALA A 235 0.37 -14.17 45.14
#